data_AF-A0A934BWU0-F1
#
_entry.id   AF-A0A934BWU0-F1
#
_cell.length_a   1.000
_cell.length_b   1.000
_cell.length_c   1.000
_cell.angle_alpha   90.00
_cell.angle_beta   90.00
_cell.angle_gamma   90.00
#
_symmetry.space_group_name_H-M   'P 1'
#
loop_
_entity.id
_entity.type
_entity.pdbx_description
1 polymer ?
#
loop_
_entity_poly.entity_id
_entity_poly.type
_entity_poly.pdbx_seq_one_letter_code
_entity_poly.pdbx_strand_id
1 'polypeptide(L)'
;MKTSSAVGPRQADAEQSEESWRQRELVGCHFKDERLSKRFSMVLKQIAEGTAESIPLACQDWANTKAAYRFFANERVSEADILAPRCADVDQRSRTHRRHA
;
A
#
# COMPACT_ATOMS: atom_id res chain seq x y z
N MET A 1 31.25 32.96 -5.98
CA MET A 1 30.87 31.70 -6.66
C MET A 1 30.10 30.84 -5.67
N LYS A 2 28.76 30.79 -5.77
CA LYS A 2 27.92 29.93 -4.91
C LYS A 2 27.56 28.70 -5.73
N THR A 3 28.04 27.54 -5.29
CA THR A 3 27.72 26.25 -5.89
C THR A 3 26.30 25.83 -5.50
N SER A 4 25.51 25.58 -6.56
CA SER A 4 24.39 24.64 -6.71
C SER A 4 23.82 24.01 -5.43
N SER A 5 22.57 24.33 -5.11
CA SER A 5 21.70 23.45 -4.31
C SER A 5 20.77 22.73 -5.28
N ALA A 6 21.02 21.43 -5.48
CA ALA A 6 20.10 20.55 -6.20
C ALA A 6 18.82 20.44 -5.38
N VAL A 7 17.74 21.03 -5.88
CA VAL A 7 16.38 20.84 -5.37
C VAL A 7 16.05 19.36 -5.59
N GLY A 8 16.11 18.57 -4.51
CA GLY A 8 15.52 17.23 -4.49
C GLY A 8 14.04 17.28 -4.83
N PRO A 9 13.44 16.17 -5.28
CA PRO A 9 12.03 16.14 -5.66
C PRO A 9 11.17 16.76 -4.54
N ARG A 10 10.25 17.66 -4.91
CA ARG A 10 9.33 18.25 -3.93
C ARG A 10 8.56 17.10 -3.30
N GLN A 11 8.43 17.10 -1.98
CA GLN A 11 7.73 16.06 -1.23
C GLN A 11 6.33 15.74 -1.81
N ALA A 12 5.67 16.74 -2.40
CA ALA A 12 4.39 16.58 -3.10
C ALA A 12 4.42 15.63 -4.33
N ASP A 13 5.55 15.53 -5.05
CA ASP A 13 5.68 14.66 -6.24
C ASP A 13 5.89 13.19 -5.82
N ALA A 14 6.62 12.98 -4.72
CA ALA A 14 6.81 11.65 -4.13
C ALA A 14 5.50 11.13 -3.53
N GLU A 15 4.78 11.94 -2.75
CA GLU A 15 3.47 11.59 -2.19
C GLU A 15 2.43 11.22 -3.27
N GLN A 16 2.43 11.92 -4.41
CA GLN A 16 1.57 11.60 -5.55
C GLN A 16 1.94 10.26 -6.21
N SER A 17 3.23 9.96 -6.35
CA SER A 17 3.69 8.65 -6.84
C SER A 17 3.35 7.52 -5.87
N GLU A 18 3.41 7.78 -4.57
CA GLU A 18 3.06 6.87 -3.49
C GLU A 18 1.56 6.58 -3.45
N GLU A 19 0.73 7.63 -3.56
CA GLU A 19 -0.72 7.50 -3.70
C GLU A 19 -1.09 6.74 -4.97
N SER A 20 -0.40 7.00 -6.09
CA SER A 20 -0.69 6.35 -7.37
C SER A 20 -0.40 4.84 -7.35
N TRP A 21 0.69 4.38 -6.73
CA TRP A 21 0.91 2.93 -6.61
C TRP A 21 -0.06 2.30 -5.61
N ARG A 22 -0.35 2.96 -4.46
CA ARG A 22 -1.32 2.43 -3.48
C ARG A 22 -2.70 2.29 -4.07
N GLN A 23 -3.16 3.27 -4.84
CA GLN A 23 -4.46 3.20 -5.51
C GLN A 23 -4.52 2.06 -6.53
N ARG A 24 -3.45 1.85 -7.32
CA ARG A 24 -3.37 0.71 -8.24
C ARG A 24 -3.47 -0.62 -7.51
N GLU A 25 -2.82 -0.75 -6.36
CA GLU A 25 -2.90 -1.96 -5.55
C GLU A 25 -4.31 -2.18 -4.98
N LEU A 26 -4.97 -1.11 -4.53
CA LEU A 26 -6.32 -1.17 -3.96
C LEU A 26 -7.39 -1.56 -4.99
N VAL A 27 -7.22 -1.19 -6.26
CA VAL A 27 -8.18 -1.52 -7.34
C VAL A 27 -8.32 -3.02 -7.55
N GLY A 28 -7.27 -3.80 -7.32
CA GLY A 28 -7.34 -5.26 -7.43
C GLY A 28 -7.86 -5.98 -6.19
N CYS A 29 -8.05 -5.27 -5.07
CA CYS A 29 -8.54 -5.86 -3.82
C CYS A 29 -10.07 -5.85 -3.81
N HIS A 30 -10.69 -7.02 -3.90
CA HIS A 30 -12.15 -7.16 -3.83
C HIS A 30 -12.59 -7.57 -2.43
N PHE A 31 -13.02 -6.60 -1.62
CA PHE A 31 -13.60 -6.88 -0.30
C PHE A 31 -15.12 -6.98 -0.34
N LYS A 32 -15.70 -7.73 0.60
CA LYS A 32 -17.16 -7.93 0.75
C LYS A 32 -17.94 -6.70 1.24
N ASP A 33 -17.26 -5.62 1.65
CA ASP A 33 -17.86 -4.38 2.19
C ASP A 33 -16.94 -3.19 1.91
N GLU A 34 -17.50 -2.06 1.47
CA GLU A 34 -16.77 -0.81 1.20
C GLU A 34 -16.03 -0.27 2.44
N ARG A 35 -16.57 -0.51 3.64
CA ARG A 35 -15.92 -0.14 4.90
C ARG A 35 -14.59 -0.88 5.10
N LEU A 36 -14.48 -2.10 4.58
CA LEU A 36 -13.24 -2.87 4.63
C LEU A 36 -12.23 -2.30 3.65
N SER A 37 -12.65 -1.93 2.44
CA SER A 37 -11.78 -1.26 1.45
C SER A 37 -11.21 0.05 2.00
N LYS A 38 -12.06 0.89 2.62
CA LYS A 38 -11.62 2.14 3.26
C LYS A 38 -10.62 1.91 4.38
N ARG A 39 -10.89 0.90 5.23
CA ARG A 39 -9.99 0.56 6.33
C ARG A 39 -8.65 0.02 5.82
N PHE A 40 -8.67 -0.83 4.80
CA PHE A 40 -7.45 -1.36 4.20
C PHE A 40 -6.58 -0.25 3.61
N SER A 41 -7.19 0.72 2.92
CA SER A 41 -6.49 1.91 2.41
C SER A 41 -5.78 2.69 3.53
N MET A 42 -6.45 2.91 4.67
CA MET A 42 -5.84 3.59 5.83
C MET A 42 -4.67 2.80 6.43
N VAL A 43 -4.82 1.49 6.60
CA VAL A 43 -3.76 0.62 7.13
C VAL A 43 -2.57 0.57 6.18
N LEU A 44 -2.82 0.46 4.87
CA LEU A 44 -1.78 0.44 3.85
C LEU A 44 -0.99 1.75 3.81
N LYS A 45 -1.66 2.89 3.98
CA LYS A 45 -1.02 4.20 4.09
C LYS A 45 -0.09 4.26 5.31
N GLN A 46 -0.56 3.85 6.48
CA GLN A 46 0.23 3.85 7.72
C GLN A 46 1.47 2.95 7.61
N ILE A 47 1.32 1.76 7.02
CA ILE A 47 2.44 0.83 6.83
C ILE A 47 3.44 1.35 5.78
N ALA A 48 2.96 2.00 4.71
CA ALA A 48 3.84 2.61 3.71
C ALA A 48 4.68 3.75 4.31
N GLU A 49 4.06 4.60 5.14
CA GLU A 49 4.72 5.71 5.84
C GLU A 49 5.68 5.21 6.93
N GLY A 50 5.31 4.17 7.69
CA GLY A 50 6.13 3.54 8.73
C GLY A 50 7.05 2.44 8.19
N THR A 51 7.87 2.74 7.18
CA THR A 51 8.68 1.74 6.47
C THR A 51 9.53 0.89 7.45
N ALA A 52 9.28 -0.42 7.47
CA ALA A 52 9.92 -1.44 8.32
C ALA A 52 9.58 -1.40 9.82
N GLU A 53 8.59 -0.62 10.23
CA GLU A 53 8.09 -0.59 11.60
C GLU A 53 7.04 -1.67 11.85
N SER A 54 6.96 -2.17 13.10
CA SER A 54 5.85 -3.04 13.50
C SER A 54 4.51 -2.31 13.34
N ILE A 55 3.41 -3.02 13.08
CA ILE A 55 2.06 -2.41 12.91
C ILE A 55 1.72 -1.40 14.03
N PRO A 56 1.96 -1.69 15.33
CA PRO A 56 1.70 -0.71 16.39
C PRO A 56 2.51 0.59 16.26
N LEU A 57 3.75 0.47 15.79
CA LEU A 57 4.64 1.59 15.58
C LEU A 57 4.23 2.36 14.32
N ALA A 58 3.93 1.69 13.20
CA ALA A 58 3.42 2.34 11.99
C ALA A 58 2.08 3.08 12.20
N CYS A 59 1.18 2.56 13.05
CA CYS A 59 -0.12 3.18 13.29
C CYS A 59 -0.07 4.42 14.21
N GLN A 60 0.99 4.57 15.02
CA GLN A 60 1.23 5.67 15.98
C GLN A 60 0.03 6.03 16.90
N ASP A 61 -0.98 5.17 16.99
CA ASP A 61 -2.19 5.32 17.79
C ASP A 61 -2.78 3.94 18.12
N TRP A 62 -3.31 3.79 19.34
CA TRP A 62 -3.89 2.56 19.84
C TRP A 62 -5.22 2.21 19.18
N ALA A 63 -6.05 3.21 18.84
CA ALA A 63 -7.31 2.95 18.16
C ALA A 63 -7.05 2.40 16.74
N ASN A 64 -6.12 3.01 16.00
CA ASN A 64 -5.68 2.54 14.69
C ASN A 64 -5.01 1.16 14.74
N THR A 65 -4.14 0.93 15.72
CA THR A 65 -3.48 -0.37 15.93
C THR A 65 -4.53 -1.48 16.13
N LYS A 66 -5.52 -1.24 17.00
CA LYS A 66 -6.63 -2.18 17.20
C LYS A 66 -7.47 -2.35 15.94
N ALA A 67 -7.70 -1.30 15.17
CA ALA A 67 -8.45 -1.38 13.93
C ALA A 67 -7.74 -2.22 12.87
N ALA A 68 -6.41 -2.11 12.77
CA ALA A 68 -5.57 -2.92 11.88
C ALA A 68 -5.64 -4.40 12.28
N TYR A 69 -5.41 -4.73 13.55
CA TYR A 69 -5.52 -6.12 14.01
C TYR A 69 -6.92 -6.71 13.83
N ARG A 70 -7.97 -5.94 14.12
CA ARG A 70 -9.36 -6.37 13.89
C ARG A 70 -9.71 -6.52 12.42
N PHE A 71 -9.02 -5.79 11.54
CA PHE A 71 -9.15 -5.94 10.10
C PHE A 71 -8.54 -7.27 9.65
N PHE A 72 -7.31 -7.57 10.08
CA PHE A 72 -6.62 -8.82 9.74
C PHE A 72 -7.27 -10.06 10.38
N ALA A 73 -7.88 -9.92 11.55
CA ALA A 73 -8.62 -11.00 12.21
C ALA A 73 -10.07 -11.18 11.72
N ASN A 74 -10.49 -10.43 10.68
CA ASN A 74 -11.86 -10.50 10.18
C ASN A 74 -12.03 -11.66 9.19
N GLU A 75 -12.89 -12.63 9.51
CA GLU A 75 -13.20 -13.78 8.64
C GLU A 75 -13.75 -13.39 7.25
N ARG A 76 -14.26 -12.17 7.11
CA ARG A 76 -14.75 -11.62 5.83
C ARG A 76 -13.62 -11.08 4.95
N VAL A 77 -12.40 -11.03 5.46
CA VAL A 77 -11.18 -10.60 4.77
C VAL A 77 -10.32 -11.83 4.54
N SER A 78 -10.12 -12.23 3.29
CA SER A 78 -9.20 -13.31 2.93
C SER A 78 -7.82 -12.74 2.61
N GLU A 79 -6.76 -13.45 2.99
CA GLU A 79 -5.40 -13.14 2.53
C GLU A 79 -5.31 -13.17 1.00
N ALA A 80 -6.02 -14.10 0.35
CA ALA A 80 -6.07 -14.17 -1.10
C ALA A 80 -6.64 -12.89 -1.74
N ASP A 81 -7.66 -12.28 -1.11
CA ASP A 81 -8.26 -11.03 -1.58
C ASP A 81 -7.31 -9.83 -1.43
N ILE A 82 -6.43 -9.87 -0.42
CA ILE A 82 -5.40 -8.85 -0.18
C ILE A 82 -4.24 -8.99 -1.17
N LEU A 83 -3.82 -10.22 -1.48
CA LEU A 83 -2.64 -10.50 -2.31
C LEU A 83 -2.93 -10.58 -3.82
N ALA A 84 -4.19 -10.77 -4.22
CA ALA A 84 -4.61 -10.89 -5.61
C ALA A 84 -4.03 -9.82 -6.56
N PRO A 85 -4.07 -8.50 -6.25
CA PRO A 85 -3.51 -7.48 -7.14
C PRO A 85 -2.03 -7.69 -7.44
N ARG A 86 -1.24 -7.95 -6.39
CA ARG A 86 0.21 -8.14 -6.50
C ARG A 86 0.56 -9.38 -7.30
N CYS A 87 -0.14 -10.50 -7.04
CA CYS A 87 0.07 -11.73 -7.77
C CYS A 87 -0.21 -11.55 -9.28
N ALA A 88 -1.28 -10.82 -9.62
CA ALA A 88 -1.62 -10.52 -11.01
C ALA A 88 -0.59 -9.60 -11.69
N ASP A 89 -0.10 -8.57 -10.99
CA ASP A 89 0.94 -7.67 -11.52
C ASP A 89 2.26 -8.41 -11.78
N VAL A 90 2.71 -9.23 -10.82
CA VAL A 90 3.94 -10.04 -10.96
C VAL A 90 3.84 -11.02 -12.13
N ASP A 91 2.68 -11.68 -12.27
CA ASP A 91 2.41 -12.59 -13.38
C ASP A 91 2.47 -11.85 -14.72
N GLN A 92 1.80 -10.70 -14.84
CA GLN A 92 1.81 -9.88 -16.05
C GLN A 92 3.22 -9.38 -16.41
N ARG A 93 3.97 -8.91 -15.42
CA ARG A 93 5.37 -8.46 -15.61
C ARG A 93 6.26 -9.62 -16.05
N SER A 94 6.09 -10.80 -15.45
CA SER A 94 6.85 -12.00 -15.83
C SER A 94 6.56 -12.44 -17.27
N ARG A 95 5.30 -12.31 -17.73
CA ARG A 95 4.89 -12.58 -19.11
C ARG A 95 5.48 -11.59 -20.10
N THR A 96 5.46 -10.30 -19.77
CA THR A 96 6.05 -9.25 -20.60
C THR A 96 7.56 -9.46 -20.75
N HIS A 97 8.26 -9.75 -19.65
CA HIS A 97 9.70 -10.01 -19.69
C HIS A 97 10.05 -11.25 -20.54
N ARG A 98 9.21 -12.30 -20.51
CA ARG A 98 9.40 -13.50 -21.36
C ARG A 98 9.06 -13.29 -22.83
N ARG A 99 8.35 -12.23 -23.20
CA ARG A 99 8.01 -11.90 -24.61
C ARG A 99 9.05 -11.00 -25.28
N HIS A 100 9.92 -10.36 -24.50
CA HIS A 100 10.98 -9.47 -24.99
C HIS A 100 12.39 -10.06 -24.84
N ALA A 101 12.50 -11.32 -24.42
CA ALA A 101 13.73 -12.12 -24.39
C ALA A 101 13.66 -13.20 -25.49
#